data_AF-A0A422Q2Y6-F1
#
_entry.id   AF-A0A422Q2Y6-F1
#
_cell.length_a   1.000
_cell.length_b   1.000
_cell.length_c   1.000
_cell.angle_alpha   90.00
_cell.angle_beta   90.00
_cell.angle_gamma   90.00
#
_symmetry.space_group_name_H-M   'P 1'
#
loop_
_entity.id
_entity.type
_entity.pdbx_description
1 polymer ?
#
loop_
_entity_poly.entity_id
_entity_poly.type
_entity_poly.pdbx_seq_one_letter_code
_entity_poly.pdbx_strand_id
1 'polypeptide(L)'
;MHVQTSALRHTVATQAATALSTTILYPIDVVKMRFMSQDGTVQRQHNGQTYHSIRRALATIYREEGPRALFRGCHVAVLGSVTAWGIYMYTYRSLRNFTNAVKTQDSRGRVDDFLHSLLFSALASTCSALLCNPIWLLKTRMQLEEVSASHPKSGTGNYLSFTRGLTFTVRSTGFFSLWRGLSAQILLGLPNSLNFPVYEALKSYRLWSTSHTTLNTFEICVCSTLAKTFVTLASQPLYVIKTRLQDHRSRCGSLRYVSFLQSLSLILHNDGWRGVYRGIGPSLLQTVPRSVLTLVLYEYFVYFA
;
A
#
# COMPACT_ATOMS: atom_id res chain seq x y z
N MET A 1 23.65 -25.31 2.74
CA MET A 1 23.32 -24.73 1.42
C MET A 1 21.88 -25.03 0.96
N HIS A 2 21.32 -26.24 1.15
CA HIS A 2 19.93 -26.57 0.72
C HIS A 2 18.80 -25.75 1.37
N VAL A 3 18.96 -25.25 2.61
CA VAL A 3 17.95 -24.39 3.29
C VAL A 3 17.93 -22.97 2.71
N GLN A 4 19.02 -22.53 2.08
CA GLN A 4 19.16 -21.16 1.57
C GLN A 4 18.59 -21.04 0.16
N THR A 5 18.68 -22.11 -0.64
CA THR A 5 18.05 -22.20 -1.97
C THR A 5 16.53 -22.28 -1.88
N SER A 6 15.97 -22.93 -0.84
CA SER A 6 14.52 -22.94 -0.62
C SER A 6 13.98 -21.56 -0.21
N ALA A 7 14.64 -20.87 0.73
CA ALA A 7 14.21 -19.54 1.17
C ALA A 7 14.23 -18.49 0.03
N LEU A 8 15.22 -18.57 -0.86
CA LEU A 8 15.30 -17.70 -2.03
C LEU A 8 14.16 -18.03 -3.02
N ARG A 9 13.89 -19.32 -3.28
CA ARG A 9 12.77 -19.75 -4.13
C ARG A 9 11.43 -19.22 -3.61
N HIS A 10 11.15 -19.40 -2.32
CA HIS A 10 9.91 -18.88 -1.71
C HIS A 10 9.82 -17.36 -1.79
N THR A 11 10.93 -16.65 -1.59
CA THR A 11 10.95 -15.18 -1.72
C THR A 11 10.66 -14.74 -3.14
N VAL A 12 11.32 -15.34 -4.15
CA VAL A 12 11.12 -15.00 -5.56
C VAL A 12 9.69 -15.33 -6.00
N ALA A 13 9.18 -16.51 -5.64
CA ALA A 13 7.81 -16.92 -5.94
C ALA A 13 6.78 -15.95 -5.33
N THR A 14 6.97 -15.54 -4.08
CA THR A 14 6.10 -14.56 -3.40
C THR A 14 6.10 -13.21 -4.10
N GLN A 15 7.27 -12.72 -4.51
CA GLN A 15 7.41 -11.45 -5.19
C GLN A 15 6.81 -11.50 -6.62
N ALA A 16 7.00 -12.60 -7.34
CA ALA A 16 6.40 -12.82 -8.65
C ALA A 16 4.87 -12.90 -8.58
N ALA A 17 4.33 -13.68 -7.62
CA ALA A 17 2.90 -13.75 -7.34
C ALA A 17 2.31 -12.37 -7.03
N THR A 18 3.00 -11.59 -6.20
CA THR A 18 2.57 -10.25 -5.81
C THR A 18 2.63 -9.26 -6.98
N ALA A 19 3.67 -9.32 -7.81
CA ALA A 19 3.79 -8.47 -8.99
C ALA A 19 2.67 -8.75 -10.01
N LEU A 20 2.40 -10.03 -10.28
CA LEU A 20 1.37 -10.44 -11.21
C LEU A 20 -0.05 -10.13 -10.69
N SER A 21 -0.33 -10.42 -9.41
CA SER A 21 -1.63 -10.08 -8.81
C SER A 21 -1.87 -8.56 -8.72
N THR A 22 -0.81 -7.79 -8.47
CA THR A 22 -0.86 -6.32 -8.50
C THR A 22 -1.16 -5.81 -9.89
N THR A 23 -0.58 -6.42 -10.94
CA THR A 23 -0.78 -6.01 -12.33
C THR A 23 -2.22 -6.28 -12.79
N ILE A 24 -2.75 -7.47 -12.47
CA ILE A 24 -4.14 -7.86 -12.82
C ILE A 24 -5.16 -6.92 -12.17
N LEU A 25 -4.95 -6.57 -10.89
CA LEU A 25 -5.88 -5.73 -10.13
C LEU A 25 -5.52 -4.23 -10.15
N TYR A 26 -4.53 -3.83 -10.93
CA TYR A 26 -4.03 -2.46 -10.98
C TYR A 26 -5.09 -1.41 -11.37
N PRO A 27 -6.04 -1.69 -12.29
CA PRO A 27 -7.12 -0.75 -12.61
C PRO A 27 -7.95 -0.35 -11.37
N ILE A 28 -8.14 -1.28 -10.44
CA ILE A 28 -8.87 -1.01 -9.19
C ILE A 28 -8.01 -0.16 -8.24
N ASP A 29 -6.69 -0.32 -8.24
CA ASP A 29 -5.77 0.53 -7.45
C ASP A 29 -5.89 1.99 -7.88
N VAL A 30 -5.93 2.25 -9.19
CA VAL A 30 -6.08 3.63 -9.71
C VAL A 30 -7.42 4.20 -9.23
N VAL A 31 -8.52 3.46 -9.36
CA VAL A 31 -9.83 3.92 -8.91
C VAL A 31 -9.84 4.17 -7.41
N LYS A 32 -9.31 3.25 -6.59
CA LYS A 32 -9.20 3.41 -5.14
C LYS A 32 -8.50 4.71 -4.78
N MET A 33 -7.33 4.96 -5.37
CA MET A 33 -6.53 6.15 -5.07
C MET A 33 -7.28 7.44 -5.42
N ARG A 34 -7.99 7.46 -6.55
CA ARG A 34 -8.80 8.61 -6.96
C ARG A 34 -10.02 8.83 -6.07
N PHE A 35 -10.66 7.78 -5.58
CA PHE A 35 -11.73 7.90 -4.59
C PHE A 35 -11.21 8.46 -3.25
N MET A 36 -10.04 7.99 -2.80
CA MET A 36 -9.43 8.46 -1.54
C MET A 36 -8.94 9.92 -1.61
N SER A 37 -8.55 10.40 -2.80
CA SER A 37 -8.10 11.79 -2.97
C SER A 37 -9.24 12.80 -2.93
N GLN A 38 -10.45 12.45 -3.37
CA GLN A 38 -11.59 13.36 -3.44
C GLN A 38 -11.98 13.94 -2.07
N ASP A 39 -12.23 15.25 -2.03
CA ASP A 39 -12.66 16.01 -0.84
C ASP A 39 -13.87 16.93 -1.14
N GLY A 40 -14.58 16.67 -2.25
CA GLY A 40 -15.74 17.48 -2.64
C GLY A 40 -15.42 18.84 -3.27
N THR A 41 -14.15 19.26 -3.30
CA THR A 41 -13.74 20.51 -3.98
C THR A 41 -13.56 20.32 -5.48
N VAL A 42 -13.79 21.38 -6.26
CA VAL A 42 -13.57 21.40 -7.72
C VAL A 42 -12.13 21.03 -8.08
N GLN A 43 -11.15 21.46 -7.27
CA GLN A 43 -9.73 21.19 -7.51
C GLN A 43 -9.39 19.68 -7.47
N ARG A 44 -10.15 18.89 -6.70
CA ARG A 44 -9.97 17.44 -6.54
C ARG A 44 -11.07 16.60 -7.18
N GLN A 45 -11.90 17.23 -8.01
CA GLN A 45 -12.68 16.48 -8.98
C GLN A 45 -11.75 15.92 -10.05
N HIS A 46 -12.09 14.73 -10.56
CA HIS A 46 -11.31 14.09 -11.61
C HIS A 46 -11.96 14.43 -12.95
N ASN A 47 -11.28 15.21 -13.80
CA ASN A 47 -11.83 15.82 -15.02
C ASN A 47 -13.17 16.56 -14.77
N GLY A 48 -13.28 17.26 -13.64
CA GLY A 48 -14.52 17.97 -13.25
C GLY A 48 -15.66 17.06 -12.78
N GLN A 49 -15.44 15.74 -12.64
CA GLN A 49 -16.43 14.81 -12.13
C GLN A 49 -16.08 14.25 -10.75
N THR A 50 -17.12 14.06 -9.92
CA THR A 50 -17.04 13.28 -8.69
C THR A 50 -17.43 11.83 -8.96
N TYR A 51 -16.51 10.90 -8.70
CA TYR A 51 -16.82 9.48 -8.84
C TYR A 51 -17.71 8.99 -7.69
N HIS A 52 -18.92 8.53 -8.03
CA HIS A 52 -19.85 7.91 -7.07
C HIS A 52 -19.91 6.38 -7.19
N SER A 53 -19.53 5.83 -8.35
CA SER A 53 -19.63 4.39 -8.62
C SER A 53 -18.35 3.89 -9.29
N ILE A 54 -17.88 2.71 -8.89
CA ILE A 54 -16.65 2.08 -9.40
C ILE A 54 -16.73 1.86 -10.91
N ARG A 55 -17.86 1.32 -11.40
CA ARG A 55 -18.09 1.06 -12.83
C ARG A 55 -18.05 2.34 -13.67
N ARG A 56 -18.73 3.40 -13.18
CA ARG A 56 -18.71 4.71 -13.84
C ARG A 56 -17.29 5.28 -13.85
N ALA A 57 -16.58 5.23 -12.71
CA ALA A 57 -15.20 5.70 -12.63
C ALA A 57 -14.27 4.98 -13.62
N LEU A 58 -14.34 3.65 -13.70
CA LEU A 58 -13.56 2.88 -14.68
C LEU A 58 -13.91 3.27 -16.11
N ALA A 59 -15.20 3.39 -16.43
CA ALA A 59 -15.65 3.76 -17.77
C ALA A 59 -15.22 5.19 -18.15
N THR A 60 -15.31 6.14 -17.22
CA THR A 60 -14.88 7.53 -17.41
C THR A 60 -13.38 7.61 -17.63
N ILE A 61 -12.56 6.95 -16.78
CA ILE A 61 -11.10 6.92 -16.95
C ILE A 61 -10.73 6.30 -18.30
N TYR A 62 -11.37 5.18 -18.66
CA TYR A 62 -11.10 4.52 -19.93
C TYR A 62 -11.45 5.40 -21.15
N ARG A 63 -12.58 6.11 -21.11
CA ARG A 63 -13.05 6.95 -22.22
C ARG A 63 -12.32 8.30 -22.32
N GLU A 64 -12.04 8.94 -21.19
CA GLU A 64 -11.49 10.31 -21.17
C GLU A 64 -9.97 10.36 -21.16
N GLU A 65 -9.30 9.39 -20.53
CA GLU A 65 -7.84 9.36 -20.38
C GLU A 65 -7.17 8.19 -21.12
N GLY A 66 -7.98 7.22 -21.57
CA GLY A 66 -7.54 6.05 -22.31
C GLY A 66 -7.10 4.86 -21.44
N PRO A 67 -6.91 3.68 -22.05
CA PRO A 67 -6.60 2.43 -21.34
C PRO A 67 -5.26 2.47 -20.58
N ARG A 68 -4.28 3.25 -21.06
CA ARG A 68 -2.97 3.38 -20.40
C ARG A 68 -3.05 4.09 -19.05
N ALA A 69 -4.07 4.92 -18.82
CA ALA A 69 -4.27 5.60 -17.54
C ALA A 69 -4.56 4.62 -16.40
N LEU A 70 -5.27 3.52 -16.70
CA LEU A 70 -5.59 2.48 -15.72
C LEU A 70 -4.36 1.71 -15.23
N PHE A 71 -3.22 1.78 -15.94
CA PHE A 71 -1.95 1.11 -15.58
C PHE A 71 -0.84 2.10 -15.20
N ARG A 72 -1.17 3.38 -15.03
CA ARG A 72 -0.18 4.44 -14.77
C ARG A 72 0.44 4.25 -13.39
N GLY A 73 1.77 4.07 -13.37
CA GLY A 73 2.54 3.79 -12.15
C GLY A 73 2.67 2.30 -11.79
N CYS A 74 2.20 1.37 -12.64
CA CYS A 74 2.29 -0.07 -12.36
C CYS A 74 3.73 -0.54 -12.24
N HIS A 75 4.60 -0.12 -13.17
CA HIS A 75 6.04 -0.40 -13.12
C HIS A 75 6.68 0.13 -11.82
N VAL A 76 6.30 1.34 -11.38
CA VAL A 76 6.78 1.92 -10.11
C VAL A 76 6.32 1.11 -8.92
N ALA A 77 5.09 0.58 -8.95
CA ALA A 77 4.55 -0.25 -7.88
C ALA A 77 5.30 -1.57 -7.74
N VAL A 78 5.59 -2.26 -8.85
CA VAL A 78 6.31 -3.53 -8.86
C VAL A 78 7.76 -3.32 -8.40
N LEU A 79 8.48 -2.40 -9.05
CA LEU A 79 9.87 -2.09 -8.69
C LEU A 79 9.98 -1.60 -7.24
N GLY A 80 9.09 -0.71 -6.82
CA GLY A 80 9.03 -0.18 -5.46
C GLY A 80 8.81 -1.27 -4.40
N SER A 81 8.01 -2.28 -4.70
CA SER A 81 7.76 -3.41 -3.79
C SER A 81 9.01 -4.29 -3.65
N VAL A 82 9.70 -4.55 -4.76
CA VAL A 82 10.96 -5.31 -4.75
C VAL A 82 12.04 -4.56 -3.98
N THR A 83 12.21 -3.26 -4.23
CA THR A 83 13.20 -2.44 -3.52
C THR A 83 12.90 -2.33 -2.03
N ALA A 84 11.63 -2.14 -1.66
CA ALA A 84 11.23 -2.01 -0.25
C ALA A 84 11.51 -3.30 0.54
N TRP A 85 11.23 -4.45 -0.06
CA TRP A 85 11.53 -5.76 0.53
C TRP A 85 13.04 -6.00 0.64
N GLY A 86 13.81 -5.65 -0.40
CA GLY A 86 15.27 -5.77 -0.40
C GLY A 86 15.91 -4.94 0.71
N ILE A 87 15.51 -3.66 0.85
CA ILE A 87 15.99 -2.77 1.91
C ILE A 87 15.59 -3.31 3.29
N TYR A 88 14.33 -3.73 3.45
CA TYR A 88 13.85 -4.32 4.70
C TYR A 88 14.70 -5.54 5.11
N MET A 89 14.89 -6.49 4.20
CA MET A 89 15.66 -7.71 4.46
C MET A 89 17.14 -7.42 4.72
N TYR A 90 17.73 -6.48 3.99
CA TYR A 90 19.10 -6.05 4.22
C TYR A 90 19.25 -5.45 5.62
N THR A 91 18.46 -4.42 5.96
CA THR A 91 18.53 -3.76 7.28
C THR A 91 18.25 -4.75 8.42
N TYR A 92 17.23 -5.59 8.29
CA TYR A 92 16.91 -6.61 9.29
C TYR A 92 18.08 -7.58 9.53
N ARG A 93 18.69 -8.10 8.45
CA ARG A 93 19.83 -9.03 8.52
C ARG A 93 21.08 -8.34 9.08
N SER A 94 21.38 -7.11 8.66
CA SER A 94 22.51 -6.35 9.18
C SER A 94 22.39 -6.12 10.69
N LEU A 95 21.21 -5.72 11.16
CA LEU A 95 20.94 -5.56 12.59
C LEU A 95 21.10 -6.88 13.36
N ARG A 96 20.53 -7.98 12.84
CA ARG A 96 20.62 -9.29 13.49
C ARG A 96 22.06 -9.82 13.53
N ASN A 97 22.82 -9.65 12.45
CA ASN A 97 24.23 -10.06 12.40
C ASN A 97 25.08 -9.27 13.39
N PHE A 98 24.85 -7.96 13.51
CA PHE A 98 25.56 -7.13 14.48
C PHE A 98 25.27 -7.57 15.92
N THR A 99 24.00 -7.81 16.26
CA THR A 99 23.63 -8.28 17.60
C THR A 99 24.17 -9.67 17.92
N ASN A 100 24.18 -10.58 16.95
CA ASN A 100 24.77 -11.91 17.12
C ASN A 100 26.30 -11.85 17.28
N ALA A 101 26.98 -10.88 16.66
CA ALA A 101 28.41 -10.66 16.83
C ALA A 101 28.76 -10.08 18.21
N VAL A 102 27.85 -9.30 18.81
CA VAL A 102 28.03 -8.71 20.15
C VAL A 102 27.62 -9.67 21.28
N LYS A 103 26.70 -10.61 21.03
CA LYS A 103 26.30 -11.63 22.02
C LYS A 103 27.30 -12.79 22.05
N THR A 104 28.37 -12.63 22.84
CA THR A 104 29.25 -13.73 23.26
C THR A 104 28.50 -14.67 24.20
N GLN A 105 28.22 -15.89 23.70
CA GLN A 105 28.01 -17.18 24.39
C GLN A 105 27.44 -17.23 25.84
N ASP A 106 26.58 -16.32 26.29
CA ASP A 106 25.89 -16.48 27.57
C ASP A 106 24.37 -16.59 27.42
N SER A 107 23.86 -17.68 27.98
CA SER A 107 22.52 -18.20 27.73
C SER A 107 21.54 -17.62 28.74
N ARG A 108 20.66 -16.70 28.31
CA ARG A 108 19.39 -16.39 29.00
C ARG A 108 18.44 -15.63 28.06
N GLY A 109 17.20 -16.12 27.97
CA GLY A 109 16.03 -15.32 27.57
C GLY A 109 15.47 -15.52 26.15
N ARG A 110 14.54 -16.47 25.97
CA ARG A 110 13.64 -16.49 24.78
C ARG A 110 12.86 -15.17 24.60
N VAL A 111 12.65 -14.42 25.67
CA VAL A 111 11.94 -13.12 25.67
C VAL A 111 12.78 -12.01 25.03
N ASP A 112 14.10 -12.00 25.29
CA ASP A 112 15.01 -11.01 24.70
C ASP A 112 15.06 -11.16 23.18
N ASP A 113 15.05 -12.40 22.67
CA ASP A 113 15.13 -12.66 21.23
C ASP A 113 13.86 -12.20 20.48
N PHE A 114 12.69 -12.25 21.13
CA PHE A 114 11.45 -11.71 20.56
C PHE A 114 11.43 -10.19 20.56
N LEU A 115 11.80 -9.54 21.68
CA LEU A 115 11.83 -8.08 21.76
C LEU A 115 12.86 -7.48 20.79
N HIS A 116 14.05 -8.07 20.70
CA HIS A 116 15.06 -7.68 19.71
C HIS A 116 14.54 -7.88 18.28
N SER A 117 13.89 -9.01 17.99
CA SER A 117 13.31 -9.27 16.66
C SER A 117 12.23 -8.24 16.30
N LEU A 118 11.40 -7.83 17.27
CA LEU A 118 10.38 -6.80 17.07
C LEU A 118 11.02 -5.43 16.80
N LEU A 119 12.02 -5.04 17.60
CA LEU A 119 12.74 -3.79 17.43
C LEU A 119 13.47 -3.74 16.08
N PHE A 120 14.17 -4.80 15.69
CA PHE A 120 14.85 -4.85 14.39
C PHE A 120 13.88 -4.81 13.22
N SER A 121 12.72 -5.47 13.35
CA SER A 121 11.65 -5.39 12.35
C SER A 121 11.10 -3.96 12.24
N ALA A 122 10.90 -3.26 13.36
CA ALA A 122 10.43 -1.88 13.39
C ALA A 122 11.46 -0.89 12.80
N LEU A 123 12.74 -1.02 13.15
CA LEU A 123 13.82 -0.22 12.56
C LEU A 123 13.96 -0.49 11.05
N ALA A 124 13.95 -1.75 10.64
CA ALA A 124 14.02 -2.12 9.22
C ALA A 124 12.82 -1.58 8.43
N SER A 125 11.62 -1.65 8.99
CA SER A 125 10.40 -1.09 8.39
C SER A 125 10.50 0.44 8.26
N THR A 126 10.99 1.12 9.29
CA THR A 126 11.15 2.59 9.27
C THR A 126 12.23 3.03 8.28
N CYS A 127 13.36 2.31 8.22
CA CYS A 127 14.42 2.55 7.24
C CYS A 127 13.92 2.35 5.79
N SER A 128 13.19 1.25 5.55
CA SER A 128 12.56 0.98 4.25
C SER A 128 11.54 2.07 3.89
N ALA A 129 10.72 2.52 4.85
CA ALA A 129 9.78 3.61 4.63
C ALA A 129 10.48 4.93 4.28
N LEU A 130 11.57 5.27 4.99
CA LEU A 130 12.36 6.48 4.73
C LEU A 130 12.99 6.47 3.33
N LEU A 131 13.60 5.37 2.92
CA LEU A 131 14.29 5.27 1.64
C LEU A 131 13.32 5.11 0.46
N CYS A 132 12.21 4.40 0.65
CA CYS A 132 11.25 4.16 -0.43
C CYS A 132 10.12 5.21 -0.50
N ASN A 133 10.00 6.16 0.44
CA ASN A 133 8.93 7.17 0.38
C ASN A 133 8.87 7.93 -0.96
N PRO A 134 9.99 8.34 -1.58
CA PRO A 134 9.96 9.00 -2.89
C PRO A 134 9.29 8.15 -3.98
N ILE A 135 9.55 6.84 -3.98
CA ILE A 135 8.96 5.88 -4.94
C ILE A 135 7.45 5.81 -4.73
N TRP A 136 7.02 5.66 -3.47
CA TRP A 136 5.59 5.59 -3.12
C TRP A 136 4.85 6.90 -3.39
N LEU A 137 5.48 8.05 -3.10
CA LEU A 137 4.94 9.36 -3.41
C LEU A 137 4.70 9.52 -4.91
N LEU A 138 5.71 9.19 -5.73
CA LEU A 138 5.61 9.30 -7.18
C LEU A 138 4.58 8.33 -7.74
N LYS A 139 4.51 7.09 -7.24
CA LYS A 139 3.43 6.16 -7.60
C LYS A 139 2.05 6.81 -7.36
N THR A 140 1.82 7.35 -6.17
CA THR A 140 0.54 8.02 -5.83
C THR A 140 0.24 9.17 -6.78
N ARG A 141 1.22 10.05 -7.05
CA ARG A 141 1.03 11.19 -7.97
C ARG A 141 0.75 10.77 -9.40
N MET A 142 1.42 9.72 -9.88
CA MET A 142 1.16 9.13 -11.20
C MET A 142 -0.26 8.56 -11.30
N GLN A 143 -0.76 7.91 -10.26
CA GLN A 143 -2.13 7.36 -10.24
C GLN A 143 -3.22 8.45 -10.16
N LEU A 144 -2.89 9.59 -9.56
CA LEU A 144 -3.76 10.76 -9.43
C LEU A 144 -3.64 11.75 -10.59
N GLU A 145 -2.67 11.55 -11.49
CA GLU A 145 -2.49 12.39 -12.66
C GLU A 145 -3.66 12.18 -13.62
N GLU A 146 -4.23 13.30 -14.06
CA GLU A 146 -5.35 13.36 -14.99
C GLU A 146 -4.81 13.95 -16.29
N VAL A 147 -4.92 13.20 -17.39
CA VAL A 147 -4.60 13.72 -18.72
C VAL A 147 -5.82 13.50 -19.58
N SER A 148 -6.65 14.54 -19.68
CA SER A 148 -7.85 14.51 -20.51
C SER A 148 -7.48 14.56 -21.99
N ALA A 149 -7.93 13.57 -22.77
CA ALA A 149 -7.72 13.51 -24.21
C ALA A 149 -8.44 14.65 -24.96
N SER A 150 -9.52 15.19 -24.38
CA SER A 150 -10.35 16.24 -24.97
C SER A 150 -9.87 17.67 -24.67
N HIS A 151 -9.04 17.88 -23.65
CA HIS A 151 -8.49 19.21 -23.29
C HIS A 151 -6.96 19.17 -23.06
N PRO A 152 -6.14 19.04 -24.11
CA PRO A 152 -4.69 18.87 -24.01
C PRO A 152 -3.94 20.07 -23.40
N LYS A 153 -4.58 21.23 -23.22
CA LYS A 153 -3.95 22.46 -22.69
C LYS A 153 -4.05 22.63 -21.17
N SER A 154 -4.82 21.81 -20.45
CA SER A 154 -5.06 22.00 -18.99
C SER A 154 -4.08 21.26 -18.08
N GLY A 155 -3.25 20.36 -18.60
CA GLY A 155 -2.30 19.60 -17.79
C GLY A 155 -1.10 19.18 -18.62
N THR A 156 0.05 19.83 -18.37
CA THR A 156 1.31 19.22 -18.78
C THR A 156 1.39 17.89 -18.05
N GLY A 157 1.36 16.77 -18.77
CA GLY A 157 1.41 15.41 -18.20
C GLY A 157 2.75 15.17 -17.50
N ASN A 158 2.93 15.82 -16.35
CA ASN A 158 4.18 15.93 -15.62
C ASN A 158 4.48 14.63 -14.90
N TYR A 159 3.45 13.85 -14.59
CA TYR A 159 3.53 12.54 -13.94
C TYR A 159 3.22 11.38 -14.90
N LEU A 160 3.42 11.55 -16.22
CA LEU A 160 3.32 10.44 -17.18
C LEU A 160 4.46 9.43 -17.03
N SER A 161 5.66 9.91 -16.70
CA SER A 161 6.87 9.11 -16.52
C SER A 161 7.45 9.35 -15.13
N PHE A 162 8.06 8.33 -14.54
CA PHE A 162 8.67 8.41 -13.21
C PHE A 162 9.74 9.50 -13.13
N THR A 163 10.67 9.54 -14.09
CA THR A 163 11.76 10.51 -14.14
C THR A 163 11.25 11.94 -14.30
N ARG A 164 10.31 12.17 -15.22
CA ARG A 164 9.67 13.48 -15.41
C ARG A 164 8.95 13.93 -14.14
N GLY A 165 8.20 13.03 -13.49
CA GLY A 165 7.49 13.31 -12.24
C GLY A 165 8.45 13.62 -11.09
N LEU A 166 9.58 12.91 -11.00
CA LEU A 166 10.63 13.16 -10.03
C LEU A 166 11.26 14.53 -10.23
N THR A 167 11.76 14.83 -11.44
CA THR A 167 12.37 16.12 -11.77
C THR A 167 11.39 17.26 -11.55
N PHE A 168 10.14 17.12 -11.98
CA PHE A 168 9.11 18.13 -11.77
C PHE A 168 8.83 18.36 -10.29
N THR A 169 8.72 17.30 -9.48
CA THR A 169 8.47 17.42 -8.03
C THR A 169 9.60 18.13 -7.31
N VAL A 170 10.85 17.77 -7.61
CA VAL A 170 12.03 18.39 -7.00
C VAL A 170 12.13 19.87 -7.39
N ARG A 171 11.87 20.21 -8.65
CA ARG A 171 11.92 21.60 -9.14
C ARG A 171 10.77 22.48 -8.64
N SER A 172 9.56 21.93 -8.56
CA SER A 172 8.36 22.71 -8.19
C SER A 172 8.16 22.86 -6.69
N THR A 173 8.41 21.79 -5.93
CA THR A 173 8.11 21.74 -4.48
C THR A 173 9.35 21.57 -3.59
N GLY A 174 10.52 21.35 -4.18
CA GLY A 174 11.77 21.11 -3.47
C GLY A 174 12.04 19.64 -3.15
N PHE A 175 13.29 19.32 -2.81
CA PHE A 175 13.76 17.95 -2.56
C PHE A 175 13.05 17.26 -1.37
N PHE A 176 12.89 17.96 -0.25
CA PHE A 176 12.26 17.40 0.96
C PHE A 176 10.77 17.06 0.79
N SER A 177 10.12 17.56 -0.27
CA SER A 177 8.74 17.21 -0.59
C SER A 177 8.56 15.71 -0.89
N LEU A 178 9.64 15.01 -1.26
CA LEU A 178 9.63 13.57 -1.54
C LEU A 178 9.28 12.71 -0.33
N TRP A 179 9.39 13.25 0.90
CA TRP A 179 9.06 12.57 2.16
C TRP A 179 7.64 12.87 2.68
N ARG A 180 6.80 13.52 1.87
CA ARG A 180 5.41 13.79 2.26
C ARG A 180 4.62 12.50 2.43
N GLY A 181 3.79 12.47 3.47
CA GLY A 181 2.99 11.30 3.86
C GLY A 181 3.78 10.21 4.60
N LEU A 182 5.07 10.42 4.91
CA LEU A 182 5.88 9.45 5.64
C LEU A 182 5.30 9.12 7.02
N SER A 183 4.80 10.12 7.76
CA SER A 183 4.17 9.91 9.07
C SER A 183 2.97 8.96 8.98
N ALA A 184 2.08 9.19 8.01
CA ALA A 184 0.95 8.28 7.75
C ALA A 184 1.44 6.89 7.32
N GLN A 185 2.53 6.80 6.56
CA GLN A 185 3.13 5.53 6.15
C GLN A 185 3.71 4.73 7.33
N ILE A 186 4.37 5.38 8.29
CA ILE A 186 4.87 4.72 9.50
C ILE A 186 3.68 4.26 10.37
N LEU A 187 2.68 5.12 10.57
CA LEU A 187 1.48 4.78 11.35
C LEU A 187 0.67 3.63 10.75
N LEU A 188 0.67 3.48 9.42
CA LEU A 188 0.05 2.33 8.74
C LEU A 188 0.65 0.98 9.15
N GLY A 189 1.85 0.96 9.76
CA GLY A 189 2.41 -0.27 10.31
C GLY A 189 1.57 -0.88 11.43
N LEU A 190 0.91 -0.04 12.25
CA LEU A 190 0.11 -0.49 13.40
C LEU A 190 -1.12 -1.32 13.01
N PRO A 191 -2.04 -0.85 12.15
CA PRO A 191 -3.18 -1.69 11.77
C PRO A 191 -2.76 -2.87 10.89
N ASN A 192 -1.68 -2.76 10.10
CA ASN A 192 -1.21 -3.86 9.27
C ASN A 192 -0.61 -5.01 10.09
N SER A 193 -0.02 -4.74 11.26
CA SER A 193 0.50 -5.79 12.15
C SER A 193 -0.60 -6.65 12.76
N LEU A 194 -1.83 -6.15 12.85
CA LEU A 194 -2.99 -6.88 13.36
C LEU A 194 -3.46 -8.01 12.43
N ASN A 195 -3.01 -8.05 11.18
CA ASN A 195 -3.46 -9.04 10.21
C ASN A 195 -3.25 -10.49 10.67
N PHE A 196 -2.09 -10.81 11.25
CA PHE A 196 -1.80 -12.16 11.72
C PHE A 196 -2.53 -12.50 13.03
N PRO A 197 -2.51 -11.64 14.09
CA PRO A 197 -3.30 -11.87 15.30
C PRO A 197 -4.80 -12.06 15.04
N VAL A 198 -5.40 -11.23 14.18
CA VAL A 198 -6.83 -11.34 13.84
C VAL A 198 -7.11 -12.64 13.09
N TYR A 199 -6.24 -13.02 12.15
CA TYR A 199 -6.36 -14.30 11.45
C TYR A 199 -6.28 -15.49 12.41
N GLU A 200 -5.31 -15.53 13.32
CA GLU A 200 -5.16 -16.63 14.29
C GLU A 200 -6.32 -16.68 15.28
N ALA A 201 -6.88 -15.54 15.70
CA ALA A 201 -8.07 -15.50 16.53
C ALA A 201 -9.29 -16.10 15.81
N LEU A 202 -9.53 -15.71 14.55
CA LEU A 202 -10.62 -16.25 13.73
C LEU A 202 -10.46 -17.75 13.45
N LYS A 203 -9.24 -18.19 13.17
CA LYS A 203 -8.90 -19.59 12.98
C LYS A 203 -9.13 -20.41 14.25
N SER A 204 -8.66 -19.92 15.40
CA SER A 204 -8.83 -20.59 16.69
C SER A 204 -10.30 -20.75 17.07
N TYR A 205 -11.10 -19.69 16.86
CA TYR A 205 -12.55 -19.73 17.07
C TYR A 205 -13.24 -20.79 16.20
N ARG A 206 -12.88 -20.87 14.91
CA ARG A 206 -13.47 -21.84 13.98
C ARG A 206 -13.10 -23.30 14.31
N LEU A 207 -11.84 -23.54 14.68
CA LEU A 207 -11.36 -24.86 15.10
C LEU A 207 -12.09 -25.32 16.37
N TRP A 208 -12.27 -24.43 17.35
CA TRP A 208 -13.03 -24.72 18.56
C TRP A 208 -14.49 -25.05 18.25
N SER A 209 -15.16 -24.27 17.40
CA SER A 209 -16.57 -24.46 17.05
C SER A 209 -16.87 -25.74 16.27
N THR A 210 -15.90 -26.26 15.52
CA THR A 210 -16.12 -27.42 14.62
C THR A 210 -15.45 -28.69 15.15
N SER A 211 -14.64 -28.60 16.22
CA SER A 211 -13.80 -29.70 16.76
C SER A 211 -12.85 -30.33 15.73
N HIS A 212 -12.51 -29.61 14.66
CA HIS A 212 -11.54 -30.05 13.65
C HIS A 212 -10.09 -29.80 14.13
N THR A 213 -9.16 -30.65 13.70
CA THR A 213 -7.71 -30.46 13.93
C THR A 213 -7.06 -29.53 12.91
N THR A 214 -7.65 -29.38 11.72
CA THR A 214 -7.19 -28.51 10.64
C THR A 214 -8.37 -27.89 9.88
N LEU A 215 -8.17 -26.68 9.34
CA LEU A 215 -9.18 -26.00 8.52
C LEU A 215 -9.08 -26.44 7.06
N ASN A 216 -10.23 -26.53 6.39
CA ASN A 216 -10.27 -26.72 4.94
C ASN A 216 -9.78 -25.44 4.22
N THR A 217 -9.29 -25.56 2.98
CA THR A 217 -8.84 -24.43 2.15
C THR A 217 -9.89 -23.32 2.06
N PHE A 218 -11.17 -23.69 1.95
CA PHE A 218 -12.26 -22.72 1.94
C PHE A 218 -12.37 -21.93 3.26
N GLU A 219 -12.25 -22.60 4.41
CA GLU A 219 -12.32 -21.95 5.72
C GLU A 219 -11.11 -21.04 5.96
N ILE A 220 -9.92 -21.47 5.52
CA ILE A 220 -8.71 -20.65 5.53
C ILE A 220 -8.93 -19.36 4.70
N CYS A 221 -9.51 -19.49 3.51
CA CYS A 221 -9.85 -18.36 2.66
C CYS A 221 -10.86 -17.40 3.32
N VAL A 222 -11.89 -17.93 4.00
CA VAL A 222 -12.87 -17.12 4.74
C VAL A 222 -12.22 -16.39 5.90
N CYS A 223 -11.46 -17.08 6.76
CA CYS A 223 -10.75 -16.47 7.88
C CYS A 223 -9.74 -15.40 7.42
N SER A 224 -8.98 -15.68 6.37
CA SER A 224 -8.05 -14.74 5.74
C SER A 224 -8.77 -13.50 5.20
N THR A 225 -9.90 -13.69 4.51
CA THR A 225 -10.70 -12.60 3.96
C THR A 225 -11.28 -11.70 5.05
N LEU A 226 -11.84 -12.30 6.11
CA LEU A 226 -12.38 -11.55 7.26
C LEU A 226 -11.29 -10.75 7.96
N ALA A 227 -10.13 -11.36 8.22
CA ALA A 227 -8.98 -10.67 8.80
C ALA A 227 -8.52 -9.49 7.92
N LYS A 228 -8.41 -9.71 6.60
CA LYS A 228 -8.03 -8.66 5.64
C LYS A 228 -9.05 -7.53 5.57
N THR A 229 -10.34 -7.83 5.63
CA THR A 229 -11.40 -6.82 5.67
C THR A 229 -11.32 -5.98 6.95
N PHE A 230 -11.12 -6.62 8.10
CA PHE A 230 -10.95 -5.91 9.38
C PHE A 230 -9.74 -4.96 9.34
N VAL A 231 -8.58 -5.45 8.89
CA VAL A 231 -7.36 -4.63 8.73
C VAL A 231 -7.58 -3.51 7.74
N THR A 232 -8.28 -3.76 6.63
CA THR A 232 -8.59 -2.72 5.63
C THR A 232 -9.45 -1.61 6.23
N LEU A 233 -10.45 -1.96 7.04
CA LEU A 233 -11.30 -0.99 7.75
C LEU A 233 -10.48 -0.16 8.74
N ALA A 234 -9.65 -0.81 9.56
CA ALA A 234 -8.80 -0.13 10.54
C ALA A 234 -7.75 0.79 9.89
N SER A 235 -7.20 0.38 8.74
CA SER A 235 -6.19 1.14 8.00
C SER A 235 -6.75 2.25 7.11
N GLN A 236 -8.05 2.22 6.78
CA GLN A 236 -8.65 3.14 5.81
C GLN A 236 -8.44 4.63 6.14
N PRO A 237 -8.64 5.11 7.38
CA PRO A 237 -8.40 6.51 7.75
C PRO A 237 -6.98 6.97 7.41
N LEU A 238 -6.00 6.13 7.72
CA LEU A 238 -4.59 6.43 7.48
C LEU A 238 -4.26 6.41 5.99
N TYR A 239 -4.86 5.51 5.21
CA TYR A 239 -4.72 5.52 3.76
C TYR A 239 -5.26 6.81 3.14
N VAL A 240 -6.46 7.27 3.53
CA VAL A 240 -7.04 8.52 3.01
C VAL A 240 -6.16 9.73 3.34
N ILE A 241 -5.68 9.84 4.58
CA ILE A 241 -4.77 10.94 4.95
C ILE A 241 -3.47 10.86 4.15
N LYS A 242 -2.89 9.66 4.01
CA LYS A 242 -1.68 9.45 3.20
C LYS A 242 -1.91 9.88 1.76
N THR A 243 -2.99 9.45 1.11
CA THR A 243 -3.27 9.79 -0.28
C THR A 243 -3.45 11.29 -0.47
N ARG A 244 -4.18 11.97 0.42
CA ARG A 244 -4.39 13.43 0.33
C ARG A 244 -3.12 14.24 0.60
N LEU A 245 -2.22 13.76 1.46
CA LEU A 245 -0.90 14.36 1.70
C LEU A 245 0.07 14.17 0.53
N GLN A 246 -0.01 13.01 -0.14
CA GLN A 246 0.86 12.63 -1.26
C GLN A 246 0.40 13.19 -2.60
N ASP A 247 -0.87 13.58 -2.72
CA ASP A 247 -1.44 14.27 -3.87
C ASP A 247 -0.58 15.49 -4.28
N HIS A 248 -0.32 15.64 -5.58
CA HIS A 248 0.41 16.78 -6.12
C HIS A 248 -0.39 18.08 -5.92
N ARG A 249 -1.72 17.99 -5.83
CA ARG A 249 -2.64 19.11 -5.51
C ARG A 249 -2.72 19.43 -4.03
N SER A 250 -2.00 18.74 -3.16
CA SER A 250 -2.14 18.86 -1.70
C SER A 250 -1.94 20.27 -1.12
N ARG A 251 -1.23 21.16 -1.84
CA ARG A 251 -1.01 22.57 -1.43
C ARG A 251 -1.78 23.58 -2.30
N CYS A 252 -2.56 23.11 -3.25
CA CYS A 252 -3.33 23.96 -4.17
C CYS A 252 -4.76 24.18 -3.65
N GLY A 253 -5.36 25.32 -3.99
CA GLY A 253 -6.73 25.64 -3.62
C GLY A 253 -6.93 26.04 -2.15
N SER A 254 -8.18 26.01 -1.73
CA SER A 254 -8.63 26.41 -0.38
C SER A 254 -8.29 25.36 0.68
N LEU A 255 -8.39 24.06 0.36
CA LEU A 255 -8.11 22.97 1.29
C LEU A 255 -6.68 22.44 1.13
N ARG A 256 -5.78 22.94 1.99
CA ARG A 256 -4.35 22.57 2.01
C ARG A 256 -4.06 21.49 3.05
N TYR A 257 -3.43 20.41 2.61
CA TYR A 257 -3.08 19.26 3.43
C TYR A 257 -1.56 19.28 3.64
N VAL A 258 -1.10 19.79 4.79
CA VAL A 258 0.34 19.96 5.06
C VAL A 258 0.86 18.91 6.03
N SER A 259 0.18 18.75 7.16
CA SER A 259 0.56 17.85 8.26
C SER A 259 -0.50 16.80 8.52
N PHE A 260 -0.11 15.69 9.17
CA PHE A 260 -1.02 14.57 9.46
C PHE A 260 -2.22 14.99 10.31
N LEU A 261 -1.98 15.59 11.49
CA LEU A 261 -3.04 15.99 12.42
C LEU A 261 -3.94 17.09 11.84
N GLN A 262 -3.33 18.07 11.17
CA GLN A 262 -4.08 19.10 10.45
C GLN A 262 -4.97 18.47 9.36
N SER A 263 -4.44 17.53 8.59
CA SER A 263 -5.20 16.84 7.54
C SER A 263 -6.36 16.04 8.12
N LEU A 264 -6.15 15.32 9.22
CA LEU A 264 -7.22 14.59 9.90
C LEU A 264 -8.33 15.53 10.37
N SER A 265 -7.96 16.62 11.06
CA SER A 265 -8.92 17.64 11.52
C SER A 265 -9.67 18.27 10.34
N LEU A 266 -8.97 18.61 9.27
CA LEU A 266 -9.56 19.20 8.06
C LEU A 266 -10.54 18.25 7.36
N ILE A 267 -10.24 16.94 7.32
CA ILE A 267 -11.14 15.93 6.75
C ILE A 267 -12.40 15.82 7.61
N LEU A 268 -12.23 15.70 8.94
CA LEU A 268 -13.35 15.57 9.87
C LEU A 268 -14.25 16.80 9.85
N HIS A 269 -13.68 17.99 9.75
CA HIS A 269 -14.44 19.24 9.70
C HIS A 269 -15.22 19.43 8.39
N ASN A 270 -14.61 19.13 7.23
CA ASN A 270 -15.23 19.42 5.93
C ASN A 270 -16.05 18.25 5.35
N ASP A 271 -15.54 17.02 5.47
CA ASP A 271 -16.16 15.83 4.88
C ASP A 271 -16.82 14.91 5.92
N GLY A 272 -16.59 15.17 7.21
CA GLY A 272 -17.02 14.30 8.31
C GLY A 272 -16.43 12.89 8.23
N TRP A 273 -17.11 11.95 8.89
CA TRP A 273 -16.72 10.53 8.91
C TRP A 273 -16.76 9.87 7.52
N ARG A 274 -17.60 10.37 6.62
CA ARG A 274 -17.66 9.88 5.23
C ARG A 274 -16.37 10.17 4.47
N GLY A 275 -15.71 11.30 4.74
CA GLY A 275 -14.41 11.63 4.17
C GLY A 275 -13.30 10.68 4.62
N VAL A 276 -13.27 10.36 5.91
CA VAL A 276 -12.24 9.50 6.51
C VAL A 276 -12.27 8.07 5.94
N TYR A 277 -13.47 7.56 5.58
CA TYR A 277 -13.66 6.24 4.98
C TYR A 277 -13.84 6.27 3.46
N ARG A 278 -13.56 7.40 2.80
CA ARG A 278 -13.75 7.52 1.35
C ARG A 278 -12.88 6.52 0.60
N GLY A 279 -13.49 5.84 -0.37
CA GLY A 279 -12.81 4.78 -1.13
C GLY A 279 -12.79 3.40 -0.45
N ILE A 280 -13.55 3.17 0.63
CA ILE A 280 -13.62 1.85 1.28
C ILE A 280 -14.16 0.76 0.33
N GLY A 281 -15.18 1.07 -0.49
CA GLY A 281 -15.73 0.15 -1.48
C GLY A 281 -14.68 -0.38 -2.47
N PRO A 282 -13.99 0.51 -3.22
CA PRO A 282 -12.84 0.13 -4.05
C PRO A 282 -11.74 -0.62 -3.27
N SER A 283 -11.50 -0.24 -2.02
CA SER A 283 -10.47 -0.88 -1.18
C SER A 283 -10.79 -2.34 -0.87
N LEU A 284 -12.03 -2.63 -0.48
CA LEU A 284 -12.47 -4.00 -0.22
C LEU A 284 -12.52 -4.84 -1.51
N LEU A 285 -13.02 -4.25 -2.60
CA LEU A 285 -13.07 -4.90 -3.92
C LEU A 285 -11.67 -5.25 -4.44
N GLN A 286 -10.66 -4.49 -4.06
CA GLN A 286 -9.27 -4.76 -4.42
C GLN A 286 -8.62 -5.79 -3.49
N THR A 287 -8.72 -5.62 -2.17
CA THR A 287 -7.94 -6.37 -1.20
C THR A 287 -8.32 -7.85 -1.18
N VAL A 288 -9.62 -8.17 -1.27
CA VAL A 288 -10.09 -9.56 -1.17
C VAL A 288 -9.64 -10.40 -2.36
N PRO A 289 -9.93 -10.03 -3.63
CA PRO A 289 -9.45 -10.79 -4.78
C PRO A 289 -7.92 -10.83 -4.87
N ARG A 290 -7.24 -9.75 -4.47
CA ARG A 290 -5.77 -9.71 -4.46
C ARG A 290 -5.19 -10.76 -3.54
N SER A 291 -5.77 -10.92 -2.34
CA SER A 291 -5.26 -11.87 -1.35
C SER A 291 -5.40 -13.31 -1.86
N VAL A 292 -6.55 -13.65 -2.43
CA VAL A 292 -6.79 -14.97 -3.03
C VAL A 292 -5.86 -15.22 -4.22
N LEU A 293 -5.76 -14.25 -5.14
CA LEU A 293 -4.95 -14.37 -6.34
C LEU A 293 -3.45 -14.50 -6.02
N THR A 294 -2.93 -13.73 -5.05
CA THR A 294 -1.54 -13.87 -4.62
C THR A 294 -1.26 -15.25 -4.04
N LEU A 295 -2.19 -15.84 -3.27
CA LEU A 295 -2.01 -17.18 -2.70
C LEU A 295 -1.97 -18.24 -3.81
N VAL A 296 -2.94 -18.22 -4.73
CA VAL A 296 -3.01 -19.16 -5.85
C VAL A 296 -1.76 -19.05 -6.74
N LEU A 297 -1.34 -17.83 -7.05
CA LEU A 297 -0.13 -17.60 -7.85
C LEU A 297 1.15 -18.02 -7.11
N TYR A 298 1.20 -17.82 -5.78
CA TYR A 298 2.33 -18.28 -4.98
C TYR A 298 2.44 -19.80 -5.00
N GLU A 299 1.34 -20.52 -4.79
CA GLU A 299 1.34 -21.99 -4.89
C GLU A 299 1.77 -22.43 -6.29
N TYR A 300 1.23 -21.81 -7.33
CA TYR A 300 1.63 -22.09 -8.70
C TYR A 300 3.14 -21.91 -8.92
N PHE A 301 3.72 -20.79 -8.50
CA PHE A 301 5.16 -20.53 -8.66
C PHE A 301 6.05 -21.38 -7.77
N VAL A 302 5.59 -21.83 -6.60
CA VAL A 302 6.38 -22.70 -5.73
C VAL A 302 6.37 -24.14 -6.21
N TYR A 303 5.26 -24.63 -6.76
CA TYR A 303 5.13 -26.03 -7.17
C TYR A 303 5.53 -26.27 -8.63
N PHE A 304 5.26 -25.34 -9.54
CA PHE A 304 5.42 -25.55 -10.99
C PHE A 304 6.55 -24.73 -11.64
N ALA A 305 7.22 -23.82 -10.92
CA ALA A 305 8.38 -23.05 -11.42
C ALA A 305 9.65 -23.35 -10.61
#